data_AF-A0A7C1J479-F1
#
_entry.id   AF-A0A7C1J479-F1
#
_cell.length_a   1.000
_cell.length_b   1.000
_cell.length_c   1.000
_cell.angle_alpha   90.00
_cell.angle_beta   90.00
_cell.angle_gamma   90.00
#
_symmetry.space_group_name_H-M   'P 1'
#
loop_
_entity.id
_entity.type
_entity.pdbx_description
1 polymer ?
#
loop_
_entity_poly.entity_id
_entity_poly.type
_entity_poly.pdbx_seq_one_letter_code
_entity_poly.pdbx_strand_id
1 'polypeptide(L)' 'MRYPVVINKTEYGYDAHCPILPGCHSQGNTLEEAIENIKDAIKTYLRMIAEETKGAAVYEVEVSA' A
#
# COMPACT_ATOMS: atom_id res chain seq x y z
N MET A 1 -2.02 -4.47 11.70
CA MET A 1 -2.84 -4.79 10.51
C MET A 1 -1.95 -5.50 9.49
N ARG A 2 -2.52 -6.32 8.61
CA ARG A 2 -1.79 -7.00 7.52
C ARG A 2 -2.38 -6.54 6.20
N TYR A 3 -1.52 -6.24 5.24
CA TYR A 3 -1.90 -5.81 3.89
C TYR A 3 -1.31 -6.79 2.88
N PRO A 4 -2.08 -7.24 1.87
CA PRO A 4 -1.52 -8.04 0.79
C PRO A 4 -0.56 -7.16 -0.01
N VAL A 5 0.64 -7.65 -0.25
CA VAL A 5 1.62 -6.99 -1.11
C VAL A 5 2.03 -8.00 -2.17
N VAL A 6 1.97 -7.58 -3.42
CA VAL A 6 2.54 -8.31 -4.55
C VAL A 6 3.96 -7.81 -4.72
N ILE A 7 4.91 -8.74 -4.80
CA ILE A 7 6.33 -8.43 -5.05
C ILE A 7 6.76 -9.25 -6.25
N ASN A 8 7.36 -8.60 -7.25
CA ASN A 8 8.00 -9.32 -8.35
C ASN A 8 9.50 -9.01 -8.37
N LYS A 9 10.26 -9.97 -8.88
CA LYS A 9 11.68 -9.79 -9.14
C LYS A 9 11.85 -9.29 -10.57
N THR A 10 12.64 -8.24 -10.75
CA THR A 10 12.91 -7.62 -12.04
C THR A 10 14.41 -7.68 -12.36
N GLU A 11 14.82 -7.19 -13.53
CA GLU A 11 16.24 -7.04 -13.88
C GLU A 11 16.94 -5.96 -13.03
N TYR A 12 16.18 -5.04 -12.42
CA TYR A 12 16.70 -3.90 -11.64
C TYR A 12 16.51 -4.05 -10.12
N GLY A 13 16.01 -5.19 -9.64
CA GLY A 13 15.73 -5.43 -8.21
C GLY A 13 14.35 -6.07 -8.01
N TYR A 14 13.54 -5.47 -7.16
CA TYR A 14 12.19 -5.92 -6.81
C TYR A 14 11.22 -4.75 -6.88
N ASP A 15 10.09 -4.95 -7.57
CA ASP A 15 8.93 -4.07 -7.50
C ASP A 15 7.96 -4.59 -6.44
N ALA A 16 7.25 -3.68 -5.77
CA ALA A 16 6.26 -4.03 -4.76
C ALA A 16 5.03 -3.12 -4.87
N HIS A 17 3.84 -3.68 -4.74
CA HIS A 17 2.62 -2.88 -4.65
C HIS A 17 1.52 -3.55 -3.80
N CYS A 18 0.61 -2.74 -3.25
CA CYS A 18 -0.54 -3.21 -2.48
C CYS A 18 -1.81 -3.09 -3.35
N PRO A 19 -2.41 -4.19 -3.84
CA PRO A 19 -3.54 -4.13 -4.78
C PRO A 19 -4.81 -3.52 -4.17
N ILE A 20 -4.93 -3.52 -2.83
CA ILE A 20 -6.08 -2.94 -2.14
C ILE A 20 -5.89 -1.46 -1.76
N LEU A 21 -4.70 -0.89 -1.98
CA LEU A 21 -4.40 0.52 -1.74
C LEU A 21 -3.85 1.14 -3.04
N PRO A 22 -4.73 1.69 -3.90
CA PRO A 22 -4.33 2.26 -5.18
C PRO A 22 -3.22 3.30 -5.03
N GLY A 23 -2.18 3.21 -5.85
CA GLY A 23 -1.04 4.13 -5.82
C GLY A 23 0.04 3.77 -4.78
N CYS A 24 -0.16 2.78 -3.90
CA CYS A 24 0.90 2.23 -3.07
C CYS A 24 1.83 1.33 -3.90
N HIS A 25 2.84 1.94 -4.53
CA HIS A 25 3.92 1.26 -5.22
C HIS A 25 5.27 1.62 -4.59
N SER A 26 6.20 0.69 -4.63
CA SER A 26 7.56 0.87 -4.18
C SER A 26 8.51 -0.09 -4.88
N GLN A 27 9.81 0.03 -4.60
CA GLN A 27 10.85 -0.82 -5.17
C GLN A 27 12.03 -0.95 -4.20
N GLY A 28 12.88 -1.94 -4.41
CA GLY A 28 14.14 -2.12 -3.68
C GLY A 28 15.11 -3.02 -4.44
N ASN A 29 16.41 -2.90 -4.16
CA ASN A 29 17.44 -3.75 -4.76
C ASN A 29 17.39 -5.17 -4.19
N THR A 30 16.93 -5.33 -2.95
CA THR A 30 16.68 -6.62 -2.31
C THR A 30 15.21 -6.80 -1.96
N LEU A 31 14.81 -8.05 -1.68
CA LEU A 31 13.45 -8.36 -1.25
C LEU A 31 13.12 -7.64 0.06
N GLU A 32 14.07 -7.63 1.00
CA GLU A 32 13.91 -6.97 2.30
C GLU A 32 13.74 -5.46 2.13
N GLU A 33 14.53 -4.84 1.25
CA GLU A 33 14.42 -3.41 0.95
C GLU A 33 13.06 -3.07 0.33
N ALA A 34 12.60 -3.84 -0.65
CA ALA A 34 11.28 -3.62 -1.26
C ALA A 34 10.14 -3.78 -0.24
N ILE A 35 10.28 -4.73 0.71
CA ILE A 35 9.33 -4.94 1.81
C ILE A 35 9.34 -3.76 2.80
N GLU A 36 10.51 -3.20 3.15
CA GLU A 36 10.55 -2.02 4.02
C GLU A 36 9.99 -0.78 3.30
N ASN A 37 10.36 -0.57 2.04
CA ASN A 37 9.93 0.61 1.30
C ASN A 37 8.41 0.61 1.04
N ILE A 38 7.80 -0.55 0.75
CA ILE A 38 6.34 -0.65 0.59
C ILE A 38 5.60 -0.44 1.92
N LYS A 39 6.18 -0.81 3.07
CA LYS A 39 5.58 -0.51 4.38
C LYS A 39 5.45 1.00 4.58
N ASP A 40 6.45 1.79 4.17
CA ASP A 40 6.42 3.24 4.31
C ASP A 40 5.42 3.90 3.35
N ALA A 41 5.28 3.37 2.12
CA ALA A 41 4.22 3.79 1.21
C ALA A 41 2.83 3.53 1.80
N ILE A 42 2.60 2.34 2.38
CA ILE A 42 1.33 1.99 3.04
C ILE A 42 1.06 2.90 4.25
N LYS A 43 2.04 3.13 5.13
CA LYS A 43 1.90 4.04 6.28
C LYS A 43 1.50 5.44 5.82
N THR A 44 2.13 5.94 4.77
CA THR A 44 1.85 7.27 4.20
C THR A 44 0.42 7.34 3.67
N TYR A 45 -0.03 6.33 2.92
CA TYR A 45 -1.39 6.25 2.41
C TYR A 45 -2.43 6.26 3.54
N LEU A 46 -2.24 5.41 4.56
CA LEU A 46 -3.16 5.33 5.70
C LEU A 46 -3.26 6.65 6.47
N ARG A 47 -2.14 7.38 6.60
CA ARG A 47 -2.14 8.73 7.18
C ARG A 47 -2.95 9.71 6.34
N MET A 48 -2.85 9.64 5.01
CA MET A 48 -3.66 10.49 4.13
C MET A 48 -5.16 10.21 4.28
N ILE A 49 -5.56 8.94 4.31
CA ILE A 49 -6.96 8.56 4.56
C ILE A 49 -7.43 9.04 5.93
N ALA A 50 -6.60 8.91 6.96
CA ALA A 50 -6.94 9.38 8.31
C ALA A 50 -7.17 10.90 8.36
N GLU A 51 -6.38 11.69 7.62
CA GLU A 51 -6.58 13.15 7.53
C GLU A 51 -7.78 13.51 6.64
N GLU A 52 -8.00 12.80 5.53
CA GLU A 52 -9.15 13.01 4.63
C GLU A 52 -10.48 12.72 5.32
N THR A 53 -10.53 11.64 6.11
CA THR A 53 -11.75 11.22 6.83
C THR A 53 -11.96 11.98 8.14
N LYS A 54 -11.02 12.82 8.54
CA LYS A 54 -11.06 13.53 9.83
C LYS A 54 -12.23 14.52 9.88
N GLY A 55 -13.21 14.20 10.72
CA GLY A 55 -14.42 15.02 10.88
C GLY A 55 -15.42 14.88 9.74
N ALA A 56 -15.16 13.98 8.77
CA ALA A 56 -16.12 13.63 7.75
C ALA A 56 -17.15 12.62 8.29
N ALA A 57 -18.38 12.68 7.79
CA ALA A 57 -19.34 11.61 7.96
C ALA A 57 -18.98 10.47 7.00
N VAL A 58 -18.43 9.37 7.54
CA VAL A 58 -18.04 8.18 6.77
C VAL A 58 -19.14 7.12 6.85
N TYR A 59 -19.50 6.54 5.71
CA TYR A 59 -20.49 5.46 5.60
C TYR A 59 -19.86 4.25 4.93
N GLU A 60 -20.13 3.06 5.46
CA GLU A 60 -19.73 1.81 4.81
C GLU A 60 -20.79 1.42 3.77
N VAL A 61 -20.33 0.95 2.62
CA VAL A 61 -21.20 0.51 1.51
C VAL A 61 -20.85 -0.92 1.18
N GLU A 62 -21.82 -1.83 1.33
CA GLU A 62 -21.69 -3.23 0.93
C GLU A 62 -21.89 -3.36 -0.58
N VAL A 63 -21.02 -4.14 -1.23
CA VAL A 63 -21.09 -4.44 -2.67
C VAL A 63 -20.91 -5.94 -2.86
N SER A 64 -21.79 -6.56 -3.65
CA SER A 64 -21.63 -7.93 -4.13
C SER A 64 -20.94 -7.95 -5.50
N ALA A 65 -19.96 -8.83 -5.66
CA ALA A 65 -19.22 -9.05 -6.90
C ALA A 65 -19.88 -10.10 -7.79
#